data_AF-A0A3A9A3F5-F1
#
_entry.id   AF-A0A3A9A3F5-F1
#
_cell.length_a   1.000
_cell.length_b   1.000
_cell.length_c   1.000
_cell.angle_alpha   90.00
_cell.angle_beta   90.00
_cell.angle_gamma   90.00
#
_symmetry.space_group_name_H-M   'P 1'
#
loop_
_entity.id
_entity.type
_entity.pdbx_description
1 polymer ?
#
loop_
_entity_poly.entity_id
_entity_poly.type
_entity_poly.pdbx_seq_one_letter_code
_entity_poly.pdbx_strand_id
1 'polypeptide(L)'
;MVEDDVKLCMAECCDQFLAFLMDYMSIVAQEQQERRLKVLYYLSIQPLRVGIRMNKLIFRIQVMEEEFYLGKREIVEYYYPDKIQKRFDDSITSLYQETRKKIIRMQQYEWGEIRNQYAKQYITWFYLMFKNEVSSILTCLEKCNVKVSENFKILFGEYMDRAVILYRGGADK
;
A
#
# COMPACT_ATOMS: atom_id res chain seq x y z
N MET A 1 -12.01 15.03 -18.71
CA MET A 1 -10.68 14.69 -19.28
C MET A 1 -9.65 14.30 -18.22
N VAL A 2 -9.70 14.82 -16.97
CA VAL A 2 -8.75 14.42 -15.89
C VAL A 2 -9.15 13.10 -15.19
N GLU A 3 -10.44 12.77 -15.13
CA GLU A 3 -10.93 11.65 -14.32
C GLU A 3 -10.69 10.27 -14.97
N ASP A 4 -10.86 10.17 -16.30
CA ASP A 4 -10.66 8.91 -17.04
C ASP A 4 -9.18 8.51 -17.09
N ASP A 5 -8.28 9.49 -17.22
CA ASP A 5 -6.84 9.29 -17.19
C ASP A 5 -6.34 8.80 -15.82
N VAL A 6 -6.95 9.27 -14.73
CA VAL A 6 -6.63 8.81 -13.37
C VAL A 6 -7.15 7.39 -13.17
N LYS A 7 -8.37 7.08 -13.63
CA LYS A 7 -8.94 5.72 -13.56
C LYS A 7 -8.08 4.71 -14.31
N LEU A 8 -7.67 5.03 -15.54
CA LEU A 8 -6.79 4.18 -16.34
C LEU A 8 -5.44 3.97 -15.63
N CYS A 9 -4.83 5.04 -15.11
CA CYS A 9 -3.55 4.93 -14.42
C CYS A 9 -3.63 4.12 -13.12
N MET A 10 -4.75 4.22 -12.39
CA MET A 10 -5.01 3.41 -11.20
C MET A 10 -5.25 1.94 -11.54
N ALA A 11 -5.91 1.63 -12.66
CA ALA A 11 -6.07 0.25 -13.14
C ALA A 11 -4.71 -0.38 -13.47
N GLU A 12 -3.86 0.32 -14.22
CA GLU A 12 -2.50 -0.16 -14.51
C GLU A 12 -1.66 -0.32 -13.23
N CYS A 13 -1.85 0.56 -12.25
CA CYS A 13 -1.20 0.46 -10.95
C CYS A 13 -1.68 -0.76 -10.16
N CYS A 14 -2.96 -1.11 -10.28
CA CYS A 14 -3.53 -2.31 -9.70
C CYS A 14 -2.89 -3.56 -10.30
N ASP A 15 -2.81 -3.65 -11.63
CA ASP A 15 -2.18 -4.80 -12.30
C ASP A 15 -0.72 -4.96 -11.86
N GLN A 16 0.03 -3.86 -11.76
CA GLN A 16 1.40 -3.85 -11.26
C GLN A 16 1.46 -4.34 -9.81
N PHE A 17 0.54 -3.90 -8.96
CA PHE A 17 0.48 -4.33 -7.57
C PHE A 17 0.16 -5.81 -7.44
N LEU A 18 -0.80 -6.34 -8.21
CA LEU A 18 -1.16 -7.75 -8.17
C LEU A 18 -0.01 -8.63 -8.67
N ALA A 19 0.72 -8.20 -9.69
CA ALA A 19 1.94 -8.88 -10.14
C ALA A 19 3.01 -8.90 -9.03
N PHE A 20 3.30 -7.74 -8.43
CA PHE A 20 4.19 -7.66 -7.26
C PHE A 20 3.73 -8.59 -6.12
N LEU A 21 2.43 -8.64 -5.85
CA LEU A 21 1.87 -9.44 -4.78
C LEU A 21 2.01 -10.93 -5.07
N MET A 22 1.84 -11.37 -6.31
CA MET A 22 2.06 -12.77 -6.72
C MET A 22 3.51 -13.21 -6.47
N ASP A 23 4.49 -12.38 -6.83
CA ASP A 23 5.90 -12.67 -6.59
C ASP A 23 6.20 -12.75 -5.09
N TYR A 24 5.70 -11.76 -4.33
CA TYR A 24 5.85 -11.72 -2.87
C TYR A 24 5.17 -12.92 -2.18
N MET A 25 3.96 -13.29 -2.60
CA MET A 25 3.24 -14.45 -2.04
C MET A 25 3.91 -15.77 -2.38
N SER A 26 4.62 -15.86 -3.51
CA SER A 26 5.43 -17.04 -3.84
C SER A 26 6.59 -17.24 -2.86
N ILE A 27 7.25 -16.15 -2.45
CA ILE A 27 8.28 -16.17 -1.40
C ILE A 27 7.67 -16.61 -0.06
N VAL A 28 6.52 -16.03 0.30
CA VAL A 28 5.79 -16.38 1.54
C VAL A 28 5.40 -17.85 1.56
N ALA A 29 4.89 -18.39 0.45
CA ALA A 29 4.54 -19.80 0.33
C ALA A 29 5.75 -20.71 0.50
N GLN A 30 6.90 -20.34 -0.07
CA GLN A 30 8.15 -21.07 0.13
C GLN A 30 8.58 -21.08 1.61
N GLU A 31 8.52 -19.93 2.29
CA GLU A 31 8.83 -19.84 3.72
C GLU A 31 7.91 -20.73 4.58
N GLN A 32 6.64 -20.86 4.18
CA GLN A 32 5.71 -21.80 4.83
C GLN A 32 6.03 -23.27 4.55
N GLN A 33 6.43 -23.62 3.32
CA GLN A 33 6.85 -24.97 2.96
C GLN A 33 8.09 -25.40 3.74
N GLU A 34 9.04 -24.49 3.91
CA GLU A 34 10.26 -24.69 4.69
C GLU A 34 10.02 -24.63 6.22
N ARG A 35 8.76 -24.47 6.65
CA ARG A 35 8.33 -24.37 8.06
C ARG A 35 8.98 -23.22 8.83
N ARG A 36 9.41 -22.18 8.11
CA ARG A 36 10.02 -20.95 8.64
C ARG A 36 8.98 -19.87 8.92
N LEU A 37 7.79 -20.04 8.35
CA LEU A 37 6.60 -19.25 8.58
C LEU A 37 5.41 -20.18 8.81
N LYS A 38 4.57 -19.88 9.80
CA LYS A 38 3.33 -20.60 10.08
C LYS A 38 2.20 -20.01 9.23
N VAL A 39 0.97 -20.40 9.58
CA VAL A 39 -0.26 -19.83 9.02
C VAL A 39 -0.33 -18.32 9.27
N LEU A 40 -0.73 -17.58 8.25
CA LEU A 40 -0.84 -16.13 8.33
C LEU A 40 -2.16 -15.71 8.99
N TYR A 41 -2.09 -14.70 9.83
CA TYR A 41 -3.27 -14.04 10.40
C TYR A 41 -3.50 -12.66 9.79
N TYR A 42 -2.46 -12.03 9.24
CA TYR A 42 -2.57 -10.68 8.73
C TYR A 42 -1.75 -10.48 7.46
N LEU A 43 -2.30 -9.71 6.53
CA LEU A 43 -1.59 -8.99 5.47
C LEU A 43 -1.78 -7.50 5.71
N SER A 44 -0.70 -6.76 5.85
CA SER A 44 -0.72 -5.32 6.11
C SER A 44 -0.13 -4.56 4.92
N ILE A 45 -0.85 -3.53 4.49
CA ILE A 45 -0.47 -2.59 3.42
C ILE A 45 -0.34 -1.21 4.05
N GLN A 46 0.89 -0.71 4.17
CA GLN A 46 1.18 0.49 4.96
C GLN A 46 1.83 1.58 4.09
N PRO A 47 1.17 2.72 3.84
CA PRO A 47 1.84 3.86 3.21
C PRO A 47 2.94 4.40 4.14
N LEU A 48 4.15 4.57 3.62
CA LEU A 48 5.28 5.06 4.41
C LEU A 48 5.35 6.59 4.41
N ARG A 49 5.15 7.19 5.59
CA ARG A 49 5.33 8.64 5.79
C ARG A 49 6.72 9.14 5.41
N VAL A 50 7.77 8.34 5.66
CA VAL A 50 9.14 8.72 5.30
C VAL A 50 9.31 8.84 3.78
N GLY A 51 8.62 8.00 3.01
CA GLY A 51 8.57 8.11 1.56
C GLY A 51 8.04 9.48 1.13
N ILE A 52 6.92 9.92 1.71
CA ILE A 52 6.30 11.21 1.37
C ILE A 52 7.27 12.38 1.60
N ARG A 53 8.03 12.36 2.71
CA ARG A 53 9.08 13.37 2.97
C ARG A 53 10.16 13.37 1.90
N MET A 54 10.50 12.20 1.38
CA MET A 54 11.45 12.00 0.28
C MET A 54 10.82 12.13 -1.12
N ASN A 55 9.57 12.60 -1.20
CA ASN A 55 8.82 12.73 -2.45
C ASN A 55 8.61 11.39 -3.17
N LYS A 56 8.35 10.33 -2.40
CA LYS A 56 8.13 8.97 -2.87
C LYS A 56 6.86 8.38 -2.26
N LEU A 57 5.99 7.84 -3.11
CA LEU A 57 4.91 6.95 -2.73
C LEU A 57 5.52 5.56 -2.53
N ILE A 58 5.52 5.06 -1.30
CA ILE A 58 6.08 3.75 -0.97
C ILE A 58 5.11 3.05 -0.03
N PHE A 59 4.81 1.78 -0.31
CA PHE A 59 3.99 0.94 0.54
C PHE A 59 4.82 -0.19 1.11
N ARG A 60 4.84 -0.31 2.45
CA ARG A 60 5.37 -1.49 3.13
C ARG A 60 4.28 -2.56 3.16
N ILE A 61 4.59 -3.70 2.58
CA ILE A 61 3.73 -4.88 2.52
C ILE A 61 4.30 -5.92 3.46
N GLN A 62 3.49 -6.39 4.41
CA GLN A 62 3.95 -7.30 5.45
C GLN A 62 2.92 -8.39 5.72
N VAL A 63 3.37 -9.64 5.78
CA VAL A 63 2.58 -10.76 6.32
C VAL A 63 2.97 -11.05 7.76
N MET A 64 2.00 -11.42 8.58
CA MET A 64 2.22 -11.68 10.01
C MET A 64 1.44 -12.90 10.49
N GLU A 65 2.05 -13.61 11.44
CA GLU A 65 1.42 -14.67 12.23
C GLU A 65 0.51 -14.04 13.33
N GLU A 66 -0.14 -14.87 14.14
CA GLU A 66 -1.02 -14.42 15.23
C GLU A 66 -0.29 -13.55 16.25
N GLU A 67 0.94 -13.94 16.57
CA GLU A 67 1.82 -13.33 17.56
C GLU A 67 2.49 -12.06 17.02
N PHE A 68 1.70 -11.17 16.43
CA PHE A 68 2.02 -9.90 15.75
C PHE A 68 3.35 -9.21 16.15
N TYR A 69 3.73 -9.28 17.43
CA TYR A 69 4.95 -8.66 18.01
C TYR A 69 5.98 -9.61 18.62
N LEU A 70 5.61 -10.86 18.91
CA LEU A 70 6.50 -11.84 19.54
C LEU A 70 7.12 -12.80 18.51
N GLY A 71 6.59 -12.79 17.28
CA GLY A 71 7.17 -13.50 16.15
C GLY A 71 8.59 -13.04 15.86
N LYS A 72 9.52 -13.98 15.74
CA LYS A 72 10.95 -13.69 15.53
C LYS A 72 11.30 -13.28 14.10
N ARG A 73 10.36 -13.34 13.15
CA ARG A 73 10.65 -13.20 11.72
C ARG A 73 9.62 -12.31 11.03
N GLU A 74 10.11 -11.19 10.51
CA GLU A 74 9.35 -10.33 9.61
C GLU A 74 9.63 -10.72 8.16
N ILE A 75 8.59 -11.05 7.40
CA ILE A 75 8.67 -11.09 5.94
C ILE A 75 8.00 -9.82 5.45
N VAL A 76 8.78 -8.94 4.84
CA VAL A 76 8.35 -7.58 4.45
C VAL A 76 8.91 -7.29 3.08
N GLU A 77 8.10 -6.69 2.22
CA GLU A 77 8.55 -6.12 0.96
C GLU A 77 8.01 -4.71 0.76
N TYR A 78 8.63 -3.97 -0.16
CA TYR A 78 8.25 -2.60 -0.48
C TYR A 78 7.71 -2.49 -1.90
N TYR A 79 6.48 -2.01 -2.03
CA TYR A 79 5.85 -1.73 -3.31
C TYR A 79 6.03 -0.26 -3.70
N TYR A 80 6.46 -0.06 -4.94
CA TYR A 80 6.72 1.25 -5.55
C TYR A 80 5.81 1.43 -6.78
N PRO A 81 4.79 2.31 -6.71
CA PRO A 81 3.87 2.53 -7.82
C PRO A 81 4.44 3.54 -8.83
N ASP A 82 5.47 3.16 -9.58
CA ASP A 82 6.27 4.07 -10.43
C ASP A 82 5.45 4.93 -11.40
N LYS A 83 4.38 4.38 -11.98
CA LYS A 83 3.51 5.12 -12.90
C LYS A 83 2.73 6.24 -12.18
N ILE A 84 2.19 5.94 -11.00
CA ILE A 84 1.48 6.92 -10.17
C ILE A 84 2.47 7.91 -9.53
N GLN A 85 3.67 7.45 -9.19
CA GLN A 85 4.75 8.29 -8.69
C GLN A 85 5.09 9.42 -9.66
N LYS A 86 5.25 9.13 -10.96
CA LYS A 86 5.51 10.16 -11.96
C LYS A 86 4.41 11.21 -12.00
N ARG A 87 3.14 10.78 -11.99
CA ARG A 87 1.99 11.72 -11.94
C ARG A 87 1.98 12.56 -10.67
N PHE A 88 2.32 11.97 -9.54
CA PHE A 88 2.47 12.70 -8.27
C PHE A 88 3.55 13.79 -8.38
N ASP A 89 4.70 13.46 -8.96
CA ASP A 89 5.82 14.39 -9.16
C ASP A 89 5.47 15.54 -10.11
N ASP A 90 4.80 15.26 -11.23
CA ASP A 90 4.37 16.28 -12.19
C ASP A 90 3.32 17.22 -11.56
N SER A 91 2.39 16.65 -10.79
CA SER A 91 1.33 17.41 -10.14
C SER A 91 1.85 18.29 -9.02
N ILE A 92 2.74 17.77 -8.17
CA ILE A 92 3.32 18.56 -7.08
C ILE A 92 4.21 19.68 -7.62
N THR A 93 4.95 19.42 -8.70
CA THR A 93 5.76 20.44 -9.38
C THR A 93 4.87 21.56 -9.93
N SER A 94 3.76 21.21 -10.59
CA SER A 94 2.80 22.18 -11.11
C SER A 94 2.16 23.00 -9.98
N LEU A 95 1.76 22.35 -8.89
CA LEU A 95 1.23 23.01 -7.70
C LEU A 95 2.24 24.00 -7.10
N TYR A 96 3.51 23.63 -7.06
CA TYR A 96 4.57 24.51 -6.55
C TYR A 96 4.79 25.72 -7.45
N GLN A 97 4.79 25.54 -8.77
CA GLN A 97 4.90 26.64 -9.73
C GLN A 97 3.73 27.62 -9.58
N GLU A 98 2.51 27.13 -9.49
CA GLU A 98 1.32 27.98 -9.28
C GLU A 98 1.33 28.69 -7.93
N THR A 99 1.81 28.02 -6.87
CA THR A 99 1.88 28.64 -5.55
C THR A 99 2.93 29.73 -5.49
N ARG A 100 4.09 29.55 -6.14
CA ARG A 100 5.15 30.59 -6.22
C ARG A 100 4.71 31.86 -6.93
N LYS A 101 3.73 31.78 -7.84
CA LYS A 101 3.14 32.96 -8.50
C LYS A 101 2.32 33.81 -7.52
N LYS A 102 1.80 33.21 -6.44
CA LYS A 102 0.89 33.86 -5.48
C LYS A 102 1.55 34.17 -4.13
N ILE A 103 2.55 33.38 -3.74
CA ILE A 103 3.23 33.49 -2.44
C ILE A 103 4.75 33.58 -2.68
N ILE A 104 5.31 34.77 -2.43
CA ILE A 104 6.68 35.15 -2.82
C ILE A 104 7.75 34.41 -1.99
N ARG A 105 7.45 34.05 -0.73
CA ARG A 105 8.38 33.33 0.15
C ARG A 105 7.63 32.29 0.99
N MET A 106 7.74 31.03 0.59
CA MET A 106 7.40 29.89 1.44
C MET A 106 8.66 29.17 1.92
N GLN A 107 8.66 28.83 3.20
CA GLN A 107 9.68 28.06 3.89
C GLN A 107 9.63 26.58 3.47
N GLN A 108 10.74 25.87 3.63
CA GLN A 108 10.84 24.47 3.24
C GLN A 108 9.83 23.56 3.97
N TYR A 109 9.53 23.86 5.24
CA TYR A 109 8.55 23.09 6.01
C TYR A 109 7.11 23.30 5.51
N GLU A 110 6.78 24.49 5.00
CA GLU A 110 5.48 24.80 4.41
C GLU A 110 5.28 24.04 3.10
N TRP A 111 6.33 23.95 2.27
CA TRP A 111 6.34 23.07 1.11
C TRP A 111 6.16 21.60 1.49
N GLY A 112 6.80 21.17 2.58
CA GLY A 112 6.62 19.84 3.14
C GLY A 112 5.16 19.56 3.56
N GLU A 113 4.49 20.54 4.16
CA GLU A 113 3.10 20.40 4.58
C GLU A 113 2.15 20.32 3.37
N ILE A 114 2.33 21.17 2.36
CA ILE A 114 1.57 21.10 1.11
C ILE A 114 1.71 19.70 0.49
N ARG A 115 2.94 19.17 0.43
CA ARG A 115 3.20 17.82 -0.08
C ARG A 115 2.49 16.75 0.75
N ASN A 116 2.55 16.83 2.07
CA ASN A 116 1.89 15.87 2.95
C ASN A 116 0.38 15.86 2.72
N GLN A 117 -0.24 17.03 2.60
CA GLN A 117 -1.68 17.14 2.32
C GLN A 117 -2.02 16.58 0.94
N TYR A 118 -1.20 16.88 -0.08
CA TYR A 118 -1.42 16.37 -1.43
C TYR A 118 -1.27 14.84 -1.50
N ALA A 119 -0.27 14.27 -0.80
CA ALA A 119 -0.06 12.82 -0.73
C ALA A 119 -1.24 12.07 -0.10
N LYS A 120 -2.00 12.69 0.82
CA LYS A 120 -3.22 12.06 1.39
C LYS A 120 -4.25 11.74 0.33
N GLN A 121 -4.36 12.55 -0.73
CA GLN A 121 -5.29 12.28 -1.83
C GLN A 121 -4.89 10.99 -2.57
N TYR A 122 -3.61 10.83 -2.88
CA TYR A 122 -3.10 9.62 -3.53
C TYR A 122 -3.26 8.39 -2.62
N ILE A 123 -2.93 8.51 -1.33
CA ILE A 123 -3.14 7.43 -0.35
C ILE A 123 -4.62 7.02 -0.28
N THR A 124 -5.55 7.98 -0.42
CA THR A 124 -6.99 7.70 -0.47
C THR A 124 -7.36 6.93 -1.74
N TRP A 125 -6.78 7.25 -2.88
CA TRP A 125 -6.99 6.48 -4.11
C TRP A 125 -6.44 5.06 -4.00
N PHE A 126 -5.25 4.88 -3.41
CA PHE A 126 -4.71 3.56 -3.11
C PHE A 126 -5.60 2.77 -2.15
N TYR A 127 -6.11 3.41 -1.09
CA TYR A 127 -7.07 2.78 -0.19
C TYR A 127 -8.29 2.24 -0.95
N LEU A 128 -8.90 3.07 -1.80
CA LEU A 128 -10.06 2.67 -2.59
C LEU A 128 -9.73 1.54 -3.56
N MET A 129 -8.58 1.61 -4.23
CA MET A 129 -8.10 0.56 -5.12
C MET A 129 -7.94 -0.77 -4.36
N PHE A 130 -7.18 -0.80 -3.27
CA PHE A 130 -6.97 -2.03 -2.51
C PHE A 130 -8.27 -2.57 -1.90
N LYS A 131 -9.18 -1.68 -1.49
CA LYS A 131 -10.50 -2.08 -0.99
C LYS A 131 -11.33 -2.77 -2.06
N ASN A 132 -11.33 -2.26 -3.29
CA ASN A 132 -12.06 -2.86 -4.40
C ASN A 132 -11.43 -4.17 -4.88
N GLU A 133 -10.13 -4.33 -4.66
CA GLU A 133 -9.32 -5.46 -5.15
C GLU A 133 -9.05 -6.52 -4.08
N VAL A 134 -9.77 -6.49 -2.96
CA VAL A 134 -9.66 -7.50 -1.90
C VAL A 134 -9.81 -8.92 -2.45
N SER A 135 -10.79 -9.15 -3.33
CA SER A 135 -11.03 -10.47 -3.93
C SER A 135 -9.84 -10.93 -4.79
N SER A 136 -9.25 -10.03 -5.57
CA SER A 136 -8.06 -10.29 -6.39
C SER A 136 -6.85 -10.59 -5.52
N ILE A 137 -6.67 -9.85 -4.41
CA ILE A 137 -5.63 -10.10 -3.41
C ILE A 137 -5.79 -11.51 -2.82
N LEU A 138 -6.99 -11.88 -2.39
CA LEU A 138 -7.25 -13.23 -1.85
C LEU A 138 -6.96 -14.32 -2.88
N THR A 139 -7.35 -14.10 -4.14
CA THR A 139 -7.03 -15.01 -5.25
C THR A 139 -5.53 -15.18 -5.45
N CYS A 140 -4.72 -14.12 -5.27
CA CYS A 140 -3.25 -14.24 -5.31
C CYS A 140 -2.72 -15.16 -4.21
N LEU A 141 -3.22 -15.03 -2.97
CA LEU A 141 -2.82 -15.88 -1.86
C LEU A 141 -3.18 -17.36 -2.13
N GLU A 142 -4.38 -17.61 -2.64
CA GLU A 142 -4.85 -18.95 -3.01
C GLU A 142 -3.99 -19.56 -4.13
N LYS A 143 -3.74 -18.83 -5.21
CA LYS A 143 -2.91 -19.29 -6.34
C LYS A 143 -1.49 -19.66 -5.92
N CYS A 144 -0.91 -18.93 -4.97
CA CYS A 144 0.40 -19.22 -4.40
C CYS A 144 0.37 -20.32 -3.33
N ASN A 145 -0.80 -20.90 -3.01
CA ASN A 145 -0.99 -21.89 -1.94
C ASN A 145 -0.54 -21.38 -0.56
N VAL A 146 -0.72 -20.08 -0.30
CA VAL A 146 -0.41 -19.48 1.00
C VAL A 146 -1.47 -19.90 2.03
N LYS A 147 -1.03 -20.48 3.13
CA LYS A 147 -1.90 -20.89 4.24
C LYS A 147 -2.25 -19.68 5.10
N VAL A 148 -3.54 -19.38 5.18
CA VAL A 148 -4.10 -18.32 6.02
C VAL A 148 -5.03 -18.88 7.09
N SER A 149 -5.18 -18.17 8.20
CA SER A 149 -6.07 -18.50 9.31
C SER A 149 -7.53 -18.23 8.92
N GLU A 150 -8.49 -18.90 9.56
CA GLU A 150 -9.91 -18.59 9.38
C GLU A 150 -10.24 -17.13 9.74
N ASN A 151 -9.50 -16.56 10.69
CA ASN A 151 -9.63 -15.18 11.15
C ASN A 151 -8.68 -14.20 10.44
N PHE A 152 -8.21 -14.56 9.24
CA PHE A 152 -7.26 -13.74 8.47
C PHE A 152 -7.80 -12.34 8.19
N LYS A 153 -6.94 -11.33 8.27
CA LYS A 153 -7.31 -9.93 8.01
C LYS A 153 -6.37 -9.27 7.03
N ILE A 154 -6.94 -8.46 6.14
CA ILE A 154 -6.17 -7.51 5.33
C ILE A 154 -6.33 -6.13 5.96
N LEU A 155 -5.21 -5.50 6.27
CA LEU A 155 -5.12 -4.20 6.94
C LEU A 155 -4.54 -3.18 5.96
N PHE A 156 -5.11 -1.97 5.95
CA PHE A 156 -4.56 -0.83 5.24
C PHE A 156 -4.37 0.36 6.16
N GLY A 157 -3.21 0.99 6.12
CA GLY A 157 -2.94 2.22 6.83
C GLY A 157 -1.74 2.11 7.76
N GLU A 158 -1.58 3.12 8.59
CA GLU A 158 -0.40 3.23 9.43
C GLU A 158 -0.49 2.35 10.68
N TYR A 159 0.69 1.94 11.11
CA TYR A 159 0.91 1.25 12.36
C TYR A 159 0.62 2.18 13.56
N MET A 160 -0.14 1.67 14.55
CA MET A 160 -0.75 2.36 15.72
C MET A 160 -2.07 3.13 15.46
N ASP A 161 -3.19 2.41 15.66
CA ASP A 161 -4.59 2.86 15.76
C ASP A 161 -5.30 3.46 14.53
N ARG A 162 -4.66 3.48 13.35
CA ARG A 162 -5.28 4.03 12.13
C ARG A 162 -5.42 3.05 10.97
N ALA A 163 -5.06 1.79 11.20
CA ALA A 163 -5.22 0.75 10.19
C ALA A 163 -6.71 0.41 10.04
N VAL A 164 -7.24 0.60 8.84
CA VAL A 164 -8.58 0.17 8.44
C VAL A 164 -8.51 -1.29 8.01
N ILE A 165 -9.48 -2.09 8.46
CA ILE A 165 -9.62 -3.47 8.02
C ILE A 165 -10.28 -3.46 6.64
N LEU A 166 -9.56 -3.92 5.62
CA LEU A 166 -10.10 -4.12 4.27
C LEU A 166 -10.88 -5.43 4.16
N TYR A 167 -10.45 -6.46 4.89
CA TYR A 167 -11.05 -7.79 4.89
C TYR A 167 -10.95 -8.46 6.25
N ARG A 168 -11.98 -9.23 6.61
CA ARG A 168 -12.00 -10.09 7.79
C ARG A 168 -12.55 -11.47 7.39
N GLY A 169 -11.71 -12.49 7.49
CA GLY A 169 -12.11 -13.88 7.33
C GLY A 169 -13.09 -14.31 8.42
N GLY A 170 -13.99 -15.23 8.07
CA GLY A 170 -15.01 -15.76 8.98
C GLY A 170 -16.23 -14.85 9.22
N ALA A 171 -16.37 -13.74 8.49
CA ALA A 171 -17.49 -12.81 8.63
C ALA A 171 -18.78 -13.22 7.87
N ASP A 172 -18.72 -14.28 7.06
CA ASP A 172 -19.87 -14.87 6.34
C ASP A 172 -20.06 -16.36 6.72
N LYS A 173 -20.39 -16.62 7.99
CA LYS A 173 -21.03 -17.87 8.42
C LYS A 173 -22.27 -17.56 9.24
#